data_AF-A0A1H7K0Q1-F1
#
_entry.id   AF-A0A1H7K0Q1-F1
#
_cell.length_a   1.000
_cell.length_b   1.000
_cell.length_c   1.000
_cell.angle_alpha   90.00
_cell.angle_beta   90.00
_cell.angle_gamma   90.00
#
_symmetry.space_group_name_H-M   'P 1'
#
loop_
_entity.id
_entity.type
_entity.pdbx_description
1 polymer ?
#
loop_
_entity_poly.entity_id
_entity_poly.type
_entity_poly.pdbx_seq_one_letter_code
_entity_poly.pdbx_strand_id
1 'polypeptide(L)'
;MKKPYKIRKMSFICKNGRIIEHNVHMTNAYQYRDIANTVCKENQSRGNYIWEQDKPSPKYTVEDFYLVHASLFNEILAPFCMEVEPPKR
;
A
#
# COMPACT_ATOMS: atom_id res chain seq x y z
N MET A 1 21.05 -1.22 26.28
CA MET A 1 20.55 -2.37 25.49
C MET A 1 19.55 -1.86 24.47
N LYS A 2 19.68 -2.16 23.17
CA LYS A 2 18.63 -1.82 22.18
C LYS A 2 17.39 -2.66 22.49
N LYS A 3 16.22 -2.02 22.64
CA LYS A 3 14.94 -2.74 22.73
C LYS A 3 14.74 -3.53 21.43
N PRO A 4 14.38 -4.83 21.48
CA PRO A 4 14.12 -5.59 20.27
C PRO A 4 12.74 -5.21 19.70
N TYR A 5 12.71 -4.25 18.77
CA TYR A 5 11.46 -3.88 18.10
C TYR A 5 11.00 -4.99 17.14
N LYS A 6 9.68 -5.25 17.11
CA LYS A 6 9.07 -6.15 16.13
C LYS A 6 8.54 -5.34 14.95
N ILE A 7 9.32 -5.30 13.88
CA ILE A 7 8.94 -4.67 12.61
C ILE A 7 8.41 -5.78 11.69
N ARG A 8 7.23 -5.58 11.10
CA ARG A 8 6.61 -6.56 10.21
C ARG A 8 6.75 -6.09 8.78
N LYS A 9 7.31 -6.93 7.91
CA LYS A 9 7.26 -6.72 6.47
C LYS A 9 5.88 -7.17 5.96
N MET A 10 5.20 -6.30 5.22
CA MET A 10 3.93 -6.58 4.56
C MET A 10 3.98 -6.09 3.12
N SER A 11 3.36 -6.84 2.22
CA SER A 11 3.21 -6.47 0.81
C SER A 11 1.84 -5.87 0.57
N PHE A 12 1.77 -4.84 -0.27
CA PHE A 12 0.53 -4.19 -0.69
C PHE A 12 0.48 -4.15 -2.21
N ILE A 13 -0.73 -4.25 -2.76
CA ILE A 13 -0.97 -4.03 -4.18
C ILE A 13 -1.23 -2.54 -4.36
N CYS A 14 -0.43 -1.90 -5.20
CA CYS A 14 -0.57 -0.50 -5.55
C CYS A 14 -1.23 -0.38 -6.92
N LYS A 15 -2.19 0.54 -7.07
CA LYS A 15 -2.78 0.91 -8.35
C LYS A 15 -2.26 2.29 -8.73
N ASN A 16 -1.56 2.37 -9.86
CA ASN A 16 -0.92 3.60 -10.34
C ASN A 16 -0.04 4.26 -9.27
N GLY A 17 0.74 3.46 -8.54
CA GLY A 17 1.65 3.92 -7.47
C GLY A 17 0.95 4.36 -6.18
N ARG A 18 -0.34 4.05 -6.00
CA ARG A 18 -1.11 4.35 -4.78
C ARG A 18 -1.57 3.07 -4.11
N ILE A 19 -1.34 2.95 -2.80
CA ILE A 19 -1.81 1.82 -1.99
C ILE A 19 -3.34 1.88 -1.78
N ILE A 20 -3.88 3.10 -1.63
CA ILE A 20 -5.31 3.37 -1.38
C ILE A 20 -5.77 4.45 -2.36
N GLU A 21 -6.88 4.21 -3.05
CA GLU A 21 -7.51 5.18 -3.95
C GLU A 21 -8.29 6.24 -3.16
N HIS A 22 -8.50 7.44 -3.71
CA HIS A 22 -9.09 8.57 -2.98
C HIS A 22 -10.49 8.30 -2.41
N ASN A 23 -11.29 7.48 -3.09
CA ASN A 23 -12.65 7.11 -2.71
C ASN A 23 -12.73 5.76 -1.99
N VAL A 24 -11.59 5.17 -1.63
CA VAL A 24 -11.50 3.89 -0.94
C VAL A 24 -10.82 4.13 0.41
N HIS A 25 -11.35 3.55 1.48
CA HIS A 25 -10.84 3.74 2.85
C HIS A 25 -10.14 2.50 3.42
N MET A 26 -9.85 1.51 2.57
CA MET A 26 -9.24 0.26 2.99
C MET A 26 -8.32 -0.29 1.90
N THR A 27 -7.42 -1.19 2.30
CA THR A 27 -6.59 -1.98 1.40
C THR A 27 -6.28 -3.32 2.07
N ASN A 28 -5.86 -4.29 1.27
CA ASN A 28 -5.42 -5.58 1.78
C ASN A 28 -3.90 -5.57 1.99
N ALA A 29 -3.47 -5.96 3.19
CA ALA A 29 -2.08 -6.25 3.48
C ALA A 29 -1.83 -7.76 3.34
N TYR A 30 -0.75 -8.12 2.66
CA TYR A 30 -0.35 -9.50 2.44
C TYR A 30 0.92 -9.80 3.22
N GLN A 31 0.89 -10.87 4.02
CA GLN A 31 2.09 -11.34 4.71
C GLN A 31 3.13 -11.93 3.75
N TYR A 32 2.67 -12.52 2.64
CA TYR A 32 3.52 -13.19 1.67
C TYR A 32 3.45 -12.48 0.32
N ARG A 33 4.60 -12.02 -0.19
CA ARG A 33 4.71 -11.30 -1.46
C ARG A 33 4.19 -12.11 -2.64
N ASP A 34 4.40 -13.42 -2.65
CA ASP A 34 3.96 -14.29 -3.74
C ASP A 34 2.44 -14.35 -3.84
N ILE A 35 1.73 -14.36 -2.71
CA ILE A 35 0.27 -14.25 -2.70
C ILE A 35 -0.17 -12.90 -3.26
N ALA A 36 0.48 -11.81 -2.83
CA ALA A 36 0.21 -10.48 -3.37
C ALA A 36 0.45 -10.41 -4.89
N ASN A 37 1.51 -11.05 -5.39
CA ASN A 37 1.82 -11.12 -6.81
C ASN A 37 0.74 -11.87 -7.61
N THR A 38 0.24 -13.00 -7.09
CA THR A 38 -0.85 -13.74 -7.72
C THR A 38 -2.09 -12.87 -7.85
N VAL A 39 -2.52 -12.24 -6.75
CA VAL A 39 -3.69 -11.35 -6.76
C VAL A 39 -3.44 -10.10 -7.63
N CYS A 40 -2.22 -9.57 -7.65
CA CYS A 40 -1.85 -8.44 -8.50
C CYS A 40 -1.99 -8.78 -9.99
N LYS A 41 -1.57 -9.99 -10.41
CA LYS A 41 -1.73 -10.47 -11.79
C LYS A 41 -3.21 -10.62 -12.16
N GLU A 42 -4.02 -11.16 -11.24
CA GLU A 42 -5.47 -11.25 -11.43
C GLU A 42 -6.14 -9.87 -11.55
N ASN A 43 -5.71 -8.89 -10.76
CA ASN A 43 -6.21 -7.52 -10.88
C ASN A 43 -5.78 -6.87 -12.20
N GLN A 44 -4.55 -7.12 -12.64
CA GLN A 44 -4.04 -6.59 -13.90
C GLN A 44 -4.78 -7.15 -15.12
N SER A 45 -5.21 -8.42 -15.09
CA SER A 45 -5.92 -9.08 -16.20
C SER A 45 -7.39 -8.67 -16.31
N ARG A 46 -8.00 -8.14 -15.24
CA ARG A 46 -9.39 -7.64 -15.27
C ARG A 46 -9.58 -6.42 -16.18
N GLY A 47 -8.50 -5.72 -16.53
CA GLY A 47 -8.54 -4.58 -17.45
C GLY A 47 -9.41 -3.42 -16.95
N ASN A 48 -9.84 -2.58 -17.88
CA ASN A 48 -10.78 -1.50 -17.61
C ASN A 48 -12.21 -2.02 -17.59
N TYR A 49 -13.03 -1.43 -16.71
CA TYR A 49 -14.48 -1.61 -16.82
C TYR A 49 -14.99 -1.04 -18.15
N ILE A 50 -16.16 -1.49 -18.59
CA ILE A 50 -16.78 -1.07 -19.85
C ILE A 50 -16.97 0.46 -19.91
N TRP A 51 -17.23 1.11 -18.78
CA TRP A 51 -17.37 2.57 -18.67
C TRP A 51 -16.02 3.32 -18.54
N GLU A 52 -14.89 2.62 -18.64
CA GLU A 52 -13.53 3.19 -18.54
C GLU A 52 -12.68 2.93 -19.78
N GLN A 53 -13.29 2.62 -20.94
CA GLN A 53 -12.53 2.25 -22.15
C GLN A 53 -11.60 3.34 -22.66
N ASP A 54 -11.92 4.63 -22.46
CA ASP A 54 -11.08 5.74 -22.91
C ASP A 54 -9.93 6.07 -21.93
N LYS A 55 -9.87 5.40 -20.78
CA LYS A 55 -8.82 5.64 -19.78
C LYS A 55 -7.64 4.70 -20.01
N PRO A 56 -6.39 5.12 -19.69
CA PRO A 56 -5.26 4.20 -19.69
C PRO A 56 -5.50 3.06 -18.71
N SER A 57 -5.14 1.83 -19.10
CA SER A 57 -5.25 0.66 -18.23
C SER A 57 -4.49 0.89 -16.92
N PRO A 58 -5.10 0.60 -15.76
CA PRO A 58 -4.43 0.76 -14.48
C PRO A 58 -3.21 -0.17 -14.42
N LYS A 59 -2.11 0.36 -13.90
CA LYS A 59 -0.91 -0.41 -13.62
C LYS A 59 -0.95 -0.87 -12.18
N TYR A 60 -0.93 -2.18 -11.97
CA TYR A 60 -0.82 -2.78 -10.66
C TYR A 60 0.61 -3.22 -10.37
N THR A 61 1.11 -2.88 -9.19
CA THR A 61 2.43 -3.28 -8.70
C THR A 61 2.32 -3.85 -7.29
N VAL A 62 3.26 -4.71 -6.91
CA VAL A 62 3.40 -5.17 -5.52
C VAL A 62 4.57 -4.46 -4.88
N GLU A 63 4.30 -3.72 -3.81
CA GLU A 63 5.28 -2.97 -3.04
C GLU A 63 5.32 -3.48 -1.61
N ASP A 64 6.52 -3.54 -1.04
CA ASP A 64 6.74 -4.04 0.31
C ASP A 64 6.98 -2.88 1.27
N PHE A 65 6.34 -2.94 2.44
CA PHE A 65 6.44 -1.93 3.49
C PHE A 65 6.83 -2.59 4.80
N TYR A 66 7.59 -1.86 5.60
CA TYR A 66 7.89 -2.22 6.97
C TYR A 66 6.93 -1.48 7.89
N LEU A 67 6.00 -2.23 8.48
CA LEU A 67 5.05 -1.71 9.44
C LEU A 67 5.66 -1.76 10.85
N VAL A 68 5.48 -0.66 11.57
CA VAL A 68 5.78 -0.54 12.99
C VAL A 68 4.53 -0.18 13.75
N HIS A 69 4.46 -0.64 15.00
CA HIS A 69 3.37 -0.28 15.88
C HIS A 69 3.38 1.23 16.15
N ALA A 70 2.21 1.87 16.21
CA ALA A 70 2.09 3.31 16.38
C ALA A 70 2.81 3.85 17.63
N SER A 71 2.84 3.07 18.73
CA SER A 71 3.57 3.43 19.95
C SER A 71 5.08 3.61 19.75
N LEU A 72 5.63 3.12 18.64
CA LEU A 72 7.05 3.21 18.30
C LEU A 72 7.33 4.35 17.31
N PHE A 73 6.32 5.12 16.92
CA PHE A 73 6.47 6.19 15.93
C PHE A 73 7.56 7.18 16.33
N ASN A 74 7.47 7.75 17.54
CA ASN A 74 8.46 8.71 18.05
C ASN A 74 9.86 8.10 18.22
N GLU A 75 9.95 6.81 18.50
CA GLU A 75 11.23 6.13 18.73
C GLU A 75 11.96 5.77 17.43
N ILE A 76 11.24 5.53 16.33
CA ILE A 76 11.79 4.91 15.11
C ILE A 76 11.56 5.74 13.86
N LEU A 77 10.35 6.31 13.69
CA LEU A 77 9.90 6.88 12.42
C LEU A 77 9.82 8.40 12.39
N ALA A 78 9.61 9.07 13.53
CA ALA A 78 9.37 10.51 13.57
C ALA A 78 10.40 11.35 12.81
N PRO A 79 11.72 11.05 12.83
CA PRO A 79 12.71 11.83 12.07
C PRO A 79 12.59 11.69 10.54
N PHE A 80 11.89 10.66 10.06
CA PHE A 80 11.81 10.29 8.64
C PHE A 80 10.42 10.50 8.04
N CYS A 81 9.43 10.80 8.88
CA CYS A 81 8.04 10.94 8.44
C CYS A 81 7.68 12.42 8.27
N MET A 82 6.96 12.72 7.19
CA MET A 82 6.22 13.97 7.03
C MET A 82 4.73 13.65 7.21
N GLU A 83 4.01 14.44 7.99
CA GLU A 83 2.55 14.32 8.05
C GLU A 83 1.96 14.70 6.69
N VAL A 84 1.08 13.84 6.18
CA VAL A 84 0.28 14.14 5.00
C VAL A 84 -1.04 14.70 5.50
N GLU A 85 -1.26 16.00 5.34
CA GLU A 85 -2.54 16.60 5.70
C GLU A 85 -3.66 16.06 4.80
N PRO A 86 -4.88 15.83 5.36
CA PRO A 86 -6.03 15.54 4.52
C PRO A 86 -6.31 16.71 3.58
N PRO A 87 -6.80 16.45 2.35
CA PRO A 87 -7.15 17.53 1.43
C PRO A 87 -8.13 18.48 2.09
N LYS A 88 -7.82 19.79 2.04
CA LYS A 88 -8.73 20.84 2.51
C LYS A 88 -10.01 20.78 1.69
N ARG A 89 -11.15 20.71 2.38
CA ARG A 89 -12.49 20.66 1.77
C ARG A 89 -12.82 21.98 1.08
#